data_AF-A0A3P6RUW1-F1
#
_entry.id   AF-A0A3P6RUW1-F1
#
_cell.length_a   1.000
_cell.length_b   1.000
_cell.length_c   1.000
_cell.angle_alpha   90.00
_cell.angle_beta   90.00
_cell.angle_gamma   90.00
#
_symmetry.space_group_name_H-M   'P 1'
#
loop_
_entity.id
_entity.type
_entity.pdbx_description
1 polymer ?
#
loop_
_entity_poly.entity_id
_entity_poly.type
_entity_poly.pdbx_seq_one_letter_code
_entity_poly.pdbx_strand_id
1 'polypeptide(L)'
;YFAAAAFVLCTNVIGKQALEARFITKDDFDDGVGYVYQINDSIFGSFGCVLENSHLECIPLEDVADAPQHFGTVLGASLQPGDVAQSLIRCRQLRVGDWLLWRDAGAYTMPLDAEHAVPPVYYFAGVDKERIIGIHNKATGGAYATSADANSSDSMDSASDGASDVESLDDDNEDLTECFDRVFYYSQ
;
A
#
# COMPACT_ATOMS: atom_id res chain seq x y z
N TYR A 1 4.12 17.08 -3.00
CA TYR A 1 3.07 17.91 -2.36
C TYR A 1 1.67 17.58 -2.88
N PHE A 2 1.35 17.83 -4.16
CA PHE A 2 -0.04 17.72 -4.64
C PHE A 2 -0.65 16.31 -4.68
N ALA A 3 0.15 15.27 -4.92
CA ALA A 3 -0.36 13.92 -5.14
C ALA A 3 -0.35 13.04 -3.88
N ALA A 4 0.56 13.29 -2.92
CA ALA A 4 0.80 12.40 -1.77
C ALA A 4 -0.51 12.04 -1.03
N ALA A 5 -1.22 13.04 -0.50
CA ALA A 5 -2.45 12.85 0.26
C ALA A 5 -3.68 12.43 -0.57
N ALA A 6 -3.57 12.41 -1.90
CA ALA A 6 -4.70 12.06 -2.78
C ALA A 6 -4.91 10.54 -2.87
N PHE A 7 -3.90 9.74 -2.54
CA PHE A 7 -3.94 8.29 -2.64
C PHE A 7 -3.72 7.63 -1.28
N VAL A 8 -4.47 6.56 -1.07
CA VAL A 8 -4.29 5.62 0.02
C VAL A 8 -4.02 4.26 -0.63
N LEU A 9 -2.91 3.63 -0.28
CA LEU A 9 -2.62 2.27 -0.71
C LEU A 9 -3.24 1.29 0.29
N CYS A 10 -3.82 0.20 -0.22
CA CYS A 10 -4.40 -0.86 0.59
C CYS A 10 -3.63 -2.15 0.33
N THR A 11 -3.07 -2.75 1.37
CA THR A 11 -2.39 -4.05 1.25
C THR A 11 -3.07 -5.09 2.14
N ASN A 12 -2.99 -6.34 1.74
CA ASN A 12 -3.53 -7.47 2.49
C ASN A 12 -2.41 -8.19 3.23
N VAL A 13 -2.67 -8.61 4.47
CA VAL A 13 -1.77 -9.48 5.22
C VAL A 13 -1.89 -10.89 4.67
N ILE A 14 -0.82 -11.40 4.08
CA ILE A 14 -0.76 -12.74 3.46
C ILE A 14 -0.01 -13.77 4.30
N GLY A 15 0.83 -13.30 5.23
CA GLY A 15 1.60 -14.15 6.13
C GLY A 15 1.69 -13.55 7.53
N LYS A 16 1.87 -14.42 8.54
CA LYS A 16 1.98 -13.99 9.93
C LYS A 16 2.78 -14.98 10.76
N GLN A 17 3.70 -14.45 11.56
CA GLN A 17 4.50 -15.19 12.53
C GLN A 17 4.47 -14.49 13.88
N ALA A 18 4.49 -15.25 14.97
CA ALA A 18 4.72 -14.71 16.32
C ALA A 18 6.19 -14.93 16.71
N LEU A 19 6.78 -13.95 17.41
CA LEU A 19 8.14 -14.01 17.94
C LEU A 19 8.23 -13.22 19.25
N GLU A 20 9.38 -13.25 19.89
CA GLU A 20 9.64 -12.43 21.08
C GLU A 20 9.74 -10.95 20.69
N ALA A 21 9.03 -10.09 21.41
CA ALA A 21 8.90 -8.67 21.07
C ALA A 21 10.25 -7.96 21.01
N ARG A 22 11.21 -8.34 21.87
CA ARG A 22 12.58 -7.81 21.87
C ARG A 22 13.30 -7.83 20.52
N PHE A 23 13.02 -8.80 19.64
CA PHE A 23 13.66 -8.82 18.32
C PHE A 23 13.11 -7.72 17.40
N ILE A 24 11.86 -7.30 17.58
CA ILE A 24 11.22 -6.22 16.83
C ILE A 24 11.57 -4.86 17.45
N THR A 25 11.39 -4.73 18.77
CA THR A 25 11.59 -3.47 19.48
C THR A 25 13.06 -3.12 19.70
N LYS A 26 13.94 -4.12 19.57
CA LYS A 26 15.38 -4.03 19.88
C LYS A 26 15.63 -3.62 21.34
N ASP A 27 14.73 -4.01 22.22
CA ASP A 27 14.80 -3.79 23.66
C ASP A 27 14.84 -5.15 24.38
N ASP A 28 15.98 -5.51 24.95
CA ASP A 28 16.19 -6.77 25.66
C ASP A 28 15.26 -6.94 26.88
N PHE A 29 14.65 -5.85 27.36
CA PHE A 29 13.70 -5.85 28.46
C PHE A 29 12.25 -6.11 28.04
N ASP A 30 11.97 -6.20 26.73
CA ASP A 30 10.64 -6.52 26.22
C ASP A 30 10.42 -8.04 26.14
N ASP A 31 9.81 -8.59 27.18
CA ASP A 31 9.47 -10.01 27.32
C ASP A 31 8.12 -10.38 26.68
N GLY A 32 7.50 -9.44 25.93
CA GLY A 32 6.24 -9.63 25.26
C GLY A 32 6.31 -10.50 24.00
N VAL A 33 5.14 -10.68 23.38
CA VAL A 33 5.01 -11.31 22.05
C VAL A 33 4.83 -10.21 21.01
N GLY A 34 5.69 -10.24 20.00
CA GLY A 34 5.60 -9.44 18.78
C GLY A 34 5.12 -10.27 17.59
N TYR A 35 4.76 -9.59 16.50
CA TYR A 35 4.30 -10.24 15.28
C TYR A 35 5.00 -9.71 14.03
N VAL A 36 5.46 -10.63 13.18
CA VAL A 36 5.88 -10.32 11.80
C VAL A 36 4.68 -10.56 10.89
N TYR A 37 4.38 -9.58 10.05
CA TYR A 37 3.35 -9.67 9.03
C TYR A 37 3.98 -9.55 7.65
N GLN A 38 3.61 -10.44 6.73
CA GLN A 38 3.94 -10.32 5.31
C GLN A 38 2.73 -9.74 4.58
N ILE A 39 2.96 -8.77 3.69
CA ILE A 39 1.92 -8.18 2.84
C ILE A 39 2.10 -8.54 1.37
N ASN A 40 1.04 -8.36 0.58
CA ASN A 40 1.00 -8.67 -0.86
C ASN A 40 1.64 -7.61 -1.78
N ASP A 41 2.53 -6.77 -1.26
CA ASP A 41 3.24 -5.73 -2.01
C ASP A 41 4.64 -5.56 -1.39
N SER A 42 5.58 -4.90 -2.08
CA SER A 42 7.00 -4.88 -1.70
C SER A 42 7.68 -3.54 -2.01
N ILE A 43 8.94 -3.37 -1.58
CA ILE A 43 9.79 -2.22 -1.95
C ILE A 43 10.08 -2.14 -3.45
N PHE A 44 9.95 -3.27 -4.15
CA PHE A 44 10.07 -3.31 -5.61
C PHE A 44 8.76 -2.92 -6.30
N GLY A 45 7.65 -3.02 -5.57
CA GLY A 45 6.34 -2.53 -5.95
C GLY A 45 6.07 -1.13 -5.42
N SER A 46 4.99 -0.97 -4.64
CA SER A 46 4.52 0.35 -4.24
C SER A 46 5.35 1.01 -3.13
N PHE A 47 6.20 0.24 -2.44
CA PHE A 47 7.05 0.77 -1.37
C PHE A 47 8.42 1.24 -1.85
N GLY A 48 8.62 1.43 -3.16
CA GLY A 48 9.84 2.04 -3.70
C GLY A 48 10.13 3.42 -3.09
N CYS A 49 9.12 4.13 -2.59
CA CYS A 49 9.27 5.39 -1.85
C CYS A 49 10.18 5.27 -0.61
N VAL A 50 10.29 4.08 -0.01
CA VAL A 50 11.16 3.83 1.15
C VAL A 50 12.63 4.03 0.78
N LEU A 51 13.03 3.68 -0.44
CA LEU A 51 14.39 3.88 -0.96
C LEU A 51 14.73 5.37 -1.13
N GLU A 52 13.71 6.21 -1.32
CA GLU A 52 13.82 7.67 -1.44
C GLU A 52 13.66 8.39 -0.07
N ASN A 53 13.83 7.65 1.04
CA ASN A 53 13.62 8.13 2.42
C ASN A 53 12.20 8.67 2.69
N SER A 54 11.19 8.17 1.98
CA SER A 54 9.78 8.44 2.25
C SER A 54 9.14 7.25 2.95
N HIS A 55 8.75 7.44 4.20
CA HIS A 55 8.15 6.40 5.03
C HIS A 55 6.63 6.56 5.06
N LEU A 56 5.93 5.48 4.72
CA LEU A 56 4.49 5.38 4.87
C LEU A 56 4.20 4.73 6.23
N GLU A 57 3.16 5.19 6.89
CA GLU A 57 2.65 4.55 8.11
C GLU A 57 1.38 3.77 7.77
N CYS A 58 1.35 2.49 8.13
CA CYS A 58 0.16 1.68 7.99
C CYS A 58 -0.74 1.71 9.22
N ILE A 59 -2.04 1.54 8.96
CA ILE A 59 -3.09 1.43 9.97
C ILE A 59 -4.00 0.29 9.57
N PRO A 60 -4.40 -0.60 10.50
CA PRO A 60 -5.41 -1.61 10.22
C PRO A 60 -6.72 -0.96 9.75
N LEU A 61 -7.32 -1.51 8.68
CA LEU A 61 -8.59 -1.02 8.16
C LEU A 61 -9.71 -1.10 9.20
N GLU A 62 -9.79 -2.24 9.88
CA GLU A 62 -10.72 -2.44 10.99
C GLU A 62 -10.01 -2.15 12.31
N ASP A 63 -10.36 -1.00 12.89
CA ASP A 63 -9.97 -0.69 14.26
C ASP A 63 -10.99 -1.30 15.23
N VAL A 64 -10.48 -2.04 16.21
CA VAL A 64 -11.30 -2.68 17.23
C VAL A 64 -10.99 -1.97 18.54
N ALA A 65 -11.97 -1.19 19.01
CA ALA A 65 -11.85 -0.48 20.28
C ALA A 65 -11.45 -1.45 21.41
N ASP A 66 -10.50 -1.02 22.24
CA ASP A 66 -9.96 -1.76 23.38
C ASP A 66 -9.20 -3.07 23.05
N ALA A 67 -8.88 -3.33 21.77
CA ALA A 67 -8.05 -4.47 21.42
C ALA A 67 -6.62 -4.31 21.97
N PRO A 68 -6.04 -5.37 22.60
CA PRO A 68 -4.66 -5.36 23.04
C PRO A 68 -3.71 -4.98 21.91
N GLN A 69 -2.81 -4.04 22.19
CA GLN A 69 -1.83 -3.56 21.24
C GLN A 69 -0.56 -4.39 21.37
N HIS A 70 0.00 -4.76 20.23
CA HIS A 70 1.23 -5.54 20.10
C HIS A 70 2.23 -4.80 19.23
N PHE A 71 3.51 -5.04 19.47
CA PHE A 71 4.55 -4.66 18.53
C PHE A 71 4.54 -5.60 17.34
N GLY A 72 4.83 -5.04 16.17
CA GLY A 72 5.02 -5.82 14.97
C GLY A 72 5.95 -5.15 13.97
N THR A 73 6.25 -5.89 12.92
CA THR A 73 6.93 -5.40 11.72
C THR A 73 6.14 -5.87 10.49
N VAL A 74 6.23 -5.11 9.41
CA VAL A 74 5.55 -5.42 8.14
C VAL A 74 6.61 -5.60 7.06
N LEU A 75 6.75 -6.85 6.61
CA LEU A 75 7.65 -7.26 5.53
C LEU A 75 6.90 -7.24 4.21
N GLY A 76 7.62 -6.92 3.14
CA GLY A 76 7.06 -6.99 1.79
C GLY A 76 6.93 -8.42 1.25
N ALA A 77 6.27 -8.55 0.11
CA ALA A 77 5.95 -9.83 -0.50
C ALA A 77 7.19 -10.63 -0.94
N SER A 78 8.28 -9.97 -1.32
CA SER A 78 9.43 -10.63 -1.94
C SER A 78 10.34 -11.35 -0.95
N LEU A 79 10.24 -10.97 0.34
CA LEU A 79 11.07 -11.49 1.43
C LEU A 79 12.59 -11.49 1.11
N GLN A 80 13.02 -10.54 0.27
CA GLN A 80 14.42 -10.28 -0.01
C GLN A 80 15.02 -9.36 1.05
N PRO A 81 16.34 -9.43 1.31
CA PRO A 81 17.03 -8.50 2.21
C PRO A 81 16.66 -7.04 1.92
N GLY A 82 16.14 -6.33 2.92
CA GLY A 82 15.69 -4.94 2.77
C GLY A 82 14.24 -4.73 2.40
N ASP A 83 13.48 -5.78 2.06
CA ASP A 83 12.05 -5.68 1.74
C ASP A 83 11.19 -5.52 3.01
N VAL A 84 11.34 -4.36 3.64
CA VAL A 84 10.66 -3.98 4.89
C VAL A 84 9.79 -2.77 4.60
N ALA A 85 8.48 -2.98 4.54
CA ALA A 85 7.51 -1.91 4.30
C ALA A 85 7.39 -0.98 5.53
N GLN A 86 7.34 -1.55 6.73
CA GLN A 86 7.38 -0.78 7.98
C GLN A 86 8.05 -1.55 9.10
N SER A 87 9.10 -0.97 9.68
CA SER A 87 9.98 -1.66 10.61
C SER A 87 9.43 -1.83 12.02
N LEU A 88 8.56 -0.92 12.44
CA LEU A 88 7.88 -0.97 13.72
C LEU A 88 6.45 -0.44 13.56
N ILE A 89 5.50 -1.29 13.91
CA ILE A 89 4.09 -0.95 14.04
C ILE A 89 3.62 -1.30 15.46
N ARG A 90 2.69 -0.51 15.99
CA ARG A 90 1.93 -0.85 17.18
C ARG A 90 0.45 -0.89 16.82
N CYS A 91 -0.12 -2.09 16.80
CA CYS A 91 -1.50 -2.31 16.40
C CYS A 91 -2.12 -3.49 17.15
N ARG A 92 -3.42 -3.71 16.99
CA ARG A 92 -4.04 -4.98 17.40
C ARG A 92 -3.37 -6.15 16.68
N GLN A 93 -3.48 -7.35 17.24
CA GLN A 93 -3.04 -8.55 16.52
C GLN A 93 -3.83 -8.69 15.19
N LEU A 94 -3.11 -8.75 14.07
CA LEU A 94 -3.71 -8.93 12.74
C LEU A 94 -3.82 -10.42 12.40
N ARG A 95 -4.64 -10.73 11.40
CA ARG A 95 -4.80 -12.07 10.82
C ARG A 95 -4.47 -12.03 9.33
N VAL A 96 -4.11 -13.18 8.77
CA VAL A 96 -4.07 -13.34 7.31
C VAL A 96 -5.45 -13.01 6.76
N GLY A 97 -5.50 -12.16 5.73
CA GLY A 97 -6.72 -11.59 5.18
C GLY A 97 -7.10 -10.21 5.73
N ASP A 98 -6.51 -9.74 6.85
CA ASP A 98 -6.73 -8.37 7.33
C ASP A 98 -6.10 -7.36 6.36
N TRP A 99 -6.70 -6.18 6.28
CA TRP A 99 -6.24 -5.10 5.42
C TRP A 99 -5.51 -4.01 6.19
N LEU A 100 -4.43 -3.51 5.60
CA LEU A 100 -3.65 -2.37 6.05
C LEU A 100 -3.83 -1.20 5.08
N LEU A 101 -4.04 -0.01 5.63
CA LEU A 101 -4.16 1.24 4.91
C LEU A 101 -2.89 2.05 5.07
N TRP A 102 -2.32 2.52 3.96
CA TRP A 102 -1.14 3.37 3.90
C TRP A 102 -1.54 4.73 3.35
N ARG A 103 -1.58 5.73 4.24
CA ARG A 103 -1.96 7.10 3.85
C ARG A 103 -0.78 7.82 3.21
N ASP A 104 -1.10 8.90 2.49
CA ASP A 104 -0.12 9.73 1.79
C ASP A 104 0.69 8.98 0.72
N ALA A 105 0.15 7.88 0.22
CA ALA A 105 0.80 6.95 -0.70
C ALA A 105 0.65 7.35 -2.18
N GLY A 106 0.67 8.65 -2.48
CA GLY A 106 0.50 9.18 -3.84
C GLY A 106 1.76 9.73 -4.50
N ALA A 107 2.90 9.70 -3.81
CA ALA A 107 4.18 10.21 -4.33
C ALA A 107 5.24 9.12 -4.25
N TYR A 108 5.85 8.79 -5.39
CA TYR A 108 6.91 7.78 -5.51
C TYR A 108 6.49 6.35 -5.12
N THR A 109 5.20 6.05 -5.21
CA THR A 109 4.58 4.78 -4.80
C THR A 109 4.06 3.94 -5.96
N MET A 110 4.14 4.42 -7.20
CA MET A 110 3.89 3.55 -8.35
C MET A 110 5.19 2.90 -8.79
N PRO A 111 5.20 1.59 -9.07
CA PRO A 111 6.34 0.94 -9.70
C PRO A 111 6.74 1.66 -10.99
N LEU A 112 8.05 1.81 -11.22
CA LEU A 112 8.60 2.47 -12.41
C LEU A 112 8.89 1.47 -13.55
N ASP A 113 8.91 0.18 -13.23
CA ASP A 113 9.13 -0.89 -14.20
C ASP A 113 7.81 -1.59 -14.58
N ALA A 114 7.88 -2.45 -15.59
CA ALA A 114 6.76 -3.28 -16.04
C ALA A 114 6.81 -4.70 -15.46
N GLU A 115 7.79 -4.99 -14.61
CA GLU A 115 8.00 -6.32 -14.02
C GLU A 115 7.10 -6.49 -12.78
N HIS A 116 6.94 -5.43 -12.01
CA HIS A 116 6.12 -5.43 -10.79
C HIS A 116 4.68 -5.02 -11.09
N ALA A 117 3.74 -5.80 -10.56
CA ALA A 117 2.33 -5.52 -10.72
C ALA A 117 1.97 -4.17 -10.07
N VAL A 118 1.26 -3.33 -10.81
CA VAL A 118 0.73 -2.07 -10.28
C VAL A 118 -0.62 -2.35 -9.61
N PRO A 119 -0.81 -1.99 -8.33
CA PRO A 119 -2.11 -2.14 -7.68
C PRO A 119 -3.20 -1.38 -8.45
N PRO A 120 -4.40 -1.95 -8.62
CA PRO A 120 -5.51 -1.26 -9.25
C PRO A 120 -5.83 0.07 -8.56
N VAL A 121 -5.98 1.14 -9.35
CA VAL A 121 -6.24 2.50 -8.83
C VAL A 121 -7.69 2.89 -9.09
N TYR A 122 -8.41 3.22 -8.02
CA TYR A 122 -9.79 3.68 -8.07
C TYR A 122 -9.88 5.17 -7.75
N TYR A 123 -10.38 5.97 -8.70
CA TYR A 123 -10.51 7.42 -8.55
C TYR A 123 -11.90 7.80 -8.05
N PHE A 124 -11.96 8.60 -6.99
CA PHE A 124 -13.20 9.14 -6.44
C PHE A 124 -13.16 10.68 -6.45
N ALA A 125 -14.26 11.29 -6.88
CA ALA A 125 -14.46 12.72 -6.81
C ALA A 125 -15.75 13.02 -6.03
N GLY A 126 -15.66 13.91 -5.03
CA GLY A 126 -16.85 14.39 -4.35
C GLY A 126 -17.78 15.13 -5.32
N VAL A 127 -19.08 15.03 -5.08
CA VAL A 127 -20.13 15.60 -5.94
C VAL A 127 -19.96 17.11 -6.17
N ASP A 128 -19.31 17.81 -5.25
CA ASP A 128 -19.05 19.26 -5.33
C ASP A 128 -17.81 19.64 -6.18
N LYS A 129 -16.98 18.68 -6.63
CA LYS A 129 -15.74 18.96 -7.38
C LYS A 129 -15.98 19.41 -8.82
N GLU A 130 -17.08 19.00 -9.45
CA GLU A 130 -17.49 19.49 -10.77
C GLU A 130 -17.63 21.02 -10.77
N ARG A 131 -18.04 21.59 -9.63
CA ARG A 131 -18.19 23.02 -9.42
C ARG A 131 -16.85 23.76 -9.37
N ILE A 132 -15.79 23.13 -8.87
CA ILE A 132 -14.45 23.74 -8.71
C ILE A 132 -13.68 23.72 -10.04
N ILE A 133 -13.75 22.61 -10.79
CA ILE A 133 -13.12 22.50 -12.11
C ILE A 133 -13.85 23.41 -13.13
N GLY A 134 -15.18 23.54 -13.03
CA GLY A 134 -15.97 24.45 -13.84
C GLY A 134 -15.71 25.95 -13.58
N ILE A 135 -15.29 26.34 -12.37
CA ILE A 135 -14.92 27.74 -12.05
C ILE A 135 -13.58 28.12 -12.68
N HIS A 136 -12.60 27.21 -12.72
CA HIS A 136 -11.30 27.51 -13.32
C HIS A 136 -11.41 27.76 -14.83
N ASN A 137 -12.21 26.96 -15.55
CA ASN A 137 -12.48 27.17 -16.98
C ASN A 137 -13.22 28.49 -17.27
N LYS A 138 -14.01 29.01 -16.32
CA LYS A 138 -14.72 30.29 -16.47
C LYS A 138 -13.84 31.51 -16.16
N ALA A 139 -12.78 31.34 -15.37
CA ALA A 139 -11.84 32.39 -15.03
C ALA A 139 -10.71 32.55 -16.07
N THR A 140 -10.37 31.49 -16.81
CA THR A 140 -9.36 31.53 -17.90
C THR A 140 -9.96 31.59 -19.32
N GLY A 141 -11.27 31.35 -19.49
CA GLY A 141 -11.97 31.36 -20.79
C GLY A 141 -12.36 32.76 -21.33
N GLY A 142 -11.58 33.79 -20.99
CA GLY A 142 -11.82 35.18 -21.39
C GLY A 142 -10.91 35.72 -22.49
N ALA A 143 -10.38 34.88 -23.37
CA ALA A 143 -9.76 35.33 -24.62
C ALA A 143 -9.72 34.18 -25.62
N TYR A 144 -10.14 34.47 -26.86
CA TYR A 144 -10.16 33.61 -28.05
C TYR A 144 -11.36 32.66 -28.17
N ALA A 145 -12.46 33.26 -28.63
CA ALA A 145 -13.43 32.53 -29.45
C ALA A 145 -12.84 32.33 -30.85
N THR A 146 -12.78 31.08 -31.32
CA THR A 146 -12.99 30.73 -32.73
C THR A 146 -13.62 29.34 -32.85
N SER A 147 -14.59 29.28 -33.76
CA SER A 147 -15.58 28.28 -34.15
C SER A 147 -15.10 26.89 -34.61
N ALA A 148 -16.09 25.97 -34.64
CA ALA A 148 -16.24 24.80 -35.52
C ALA A 148 -15.41 23.55 -35.11
N ASP A 149 -15.92 22.32 -35.02
CA ASP A 149 -17.10 21.68 -35.58
C ASP A 149 -17.62 20.56 -34.65
N ALA A 150 -18.92 20.30 -34.73
CA ALA A 150 -19.54 19.11 -34.18
C ALA A 150 -19.24 17.91 -35.10
N ASN A 151 -18.77 16.80 -34.54
CA ASN A 151 -19.11 15.49 -35.08
C ASN A 151 -19.05 14.42 -33.99
N SER A 152 -20.13 13.66 -33.95
CA SER A 152 -20.44 12.55 -33.06
C SER A 152 -19.63 11.29 -33.38
N SER A 153 -19.31 10.51 -32.35
CA SER A 153 -19.66 9.09 -32.31
C SER A 153 -19.47 8.57 -30.89
N ASP A 154 -20.60 8.26 -30.24
CA ASP A 154 -20.63 7.38 -29.08
C ASP A 154 -20.19 5.99 -29.52
N SER A 155 -19.16 5.46 -28.88
CA SER A 155 -18.86 4.03 -28.87
C SER A 155 -18.48 3.64 -27.44
N MET A 156 -19.48 3.10 -26.73
CA MET A 156 -19.26 2.31 -25.52
C MET A 156 -18.53 1.04 -25.92
N ASP A 157 -17.30 0.86 -25.46
CA ASP A 157 -16.65 -0.44 -25.50
C ASP A 157 -16.47 -0.99 -24.08
N SER A 158 -16.91 -2.24 -23.99
CA SER A 158 -17.21 -3.03 -22.81
C SER A 158 -16.02 -3.21 -21.86
N ALA A 159 -16.29 -3.07 -20.56
CA ALA A 159 -15.41 -3.58 -19.53
C ALA A 159 -15.26 -5.10 -19.70
N SER A 160 -14.02 -5.54 -19.95
CA SER A 160 -13.65 -6.94 -19.95
C SER A 160 -13.28 -7.33 -18.53
N ASP A 161 -14.19 -8.02 -17.85
CA ASP A 161 -13.94 -8.67 -16.56
C ASP A 161 -12.98 -9.85 -16.78
N GLY A 162 -11.68 -9.55 -16.76
CA GLY A 162 -10.61 -10.53 -16.72
C GLY A 162 -10.32 -10.91 -15.27
N ALA A 163 -11.21 -11.67 -14.64
CA ALA A 163 -10.85 -12.43 -13.45
C ALA A 163 -9.97 -13.60 -13.90
N SER A 164 -8.66 -13.37 -13.98
CA SER A 164 -7.68 -14.46 -14.16
C SER A 164 -7.34 -15.04 -12.80
N ASP A 165 -7.80 -16.28 -12.62
CA ASP A 165 -7.34 -17.32 -11.72
C ASP A 165 -6.15 -16.96 -10.81
N VAL A 166 -6.46 -16.91 -9.50
CA VAL A 166 -5.47 -16.98 -8.43
C VAL A 166 -4.88 -18.39 -8.45
N GLU A 167 -3.76 -18.55 -9.14
CA GLU A 167 -2.91 -19.72 -8.96
C GLU A 167 -2.54 -19.78 -7.46
N SER A 168 -2.90 -20.89 -6.83
CA SER A 168 -2.49 -21.21 -5.47
C SER A 168 -0.97 -21.28 -5.45
N LEU A 169 -0.32 -20.25 -4.91
CA LEU A 169 1.10 -20.29 -4.61
C LEU A 169 1.31 -21.42 -3.61
N ASP A 170 2.08 -22.40 -4.06
CA ASP A 170 2.48 -23.56 -3.31
C ASP A 170 3.05 -23.14 -1.95
N ASP A 171 2.71 -23.95 -0.95
CA ASP A 171 2.97 -23.82 0.48
C ASP A 171 4.47 -24.08 0.77
N ASP A 172 5.36 -23.34 0.10
CA ASP A 172 6.75 -23.14 0.51
C ASP A 172 6.71 -22.21 1.72
N ASN A 173 6.21 -22.73 2.84
CA ASN A 173 6.20 -22.05 4.13
C ASN A 173 7.66 -22.01 4.65
N GLU A 174 8.53 -21.25 3.96
CA GLU A 174 9.76 -20.72 4.57
C GLU A 174 9.32 -20.08 5.89
N ASP A 175 9.93 -20.50 6.99
CA ASP A 175 9.61 -19.98 8.30
C ASP A 175 9.83 -18.47 8.27
N LEU A 176 8.74 -17.70 8.40
CA LEU A 176 8.78 -16.24 8.37
C LEU A 176 9.69 -15.65 9.45
N THR A 177 10.07 -16.43 10.47
CA THR A 177 11.12 -16.07 11.43
C THR A 177 12.50 -16.04 10.77
N GLU A 178 12.85 -17.05 9.98
CA GLU A 178 14.10 -17.09 9.22
C GLU A 178 14.11 -15.98 8.16
N CYS A 179 12.96 -15.74 7.52
CA CYS A 179 12.82 -14.60 6.61
C CYS A 179 12.98 -13.28 7.36
N PHE A 180 12.39 -13.11 8.54
CA PHE A 180 12.57 -11.91 9.35
C PHE A 180 14.05 -11.66 9.64
N ASP A 181 14.81 -12.69 10.05
CA ASP A 181 16.24 -12.55 10.30
C ASP A 181 17.01 -12.12 9.04
N ARG A 182 16.70 -12.74 7.90
CA ARG A 182 17.33 -12.40 6.61
C ARG A 182 16.94 -11.02 6.09
N VAL A 183 15.67 -10.67 6.19
CA VAL A 183 15.06 -9.49 5.58
C VAL A 183 15.30 -8.25 6.41
N PHE A 184 15.12 -8.35 7.73
CA PHE A 184 15.03 -7.23 8.65
C PHE A 184 16.34 -6.93 9.39
N TYR A 185 17.10 -7.95 9.78
CA TYR A 185 18.36 -7.73 10.50
C TYR A 185 19.52 -7.33 9.58
N TYR A 186 19.53 -7.76 8.31
CA TYR A 186 20.55 -7.37 7.35
C TYR A 186 20.28 -6.05 6.63
N SER A 187 19.11 -5.45 6.81
CA SER A 187 18.71 -4.20 6.13
C SER A 187 19.02 -2.93 6.91
N GLN A 188 19.83 -3.00 7.96
CA GLN A 188 20.15 -1.89 8.87
C GLN A 188 21.53 -1.30 8.63
#